data_AF-A0A075MQ72-F1
#
_entry.id   AF-A0A075MQ72-F1
#
_cell.length_a   1.000
_cell.length_b   1.000
_cell.length_c   1.000
_cell.angle_alpha   90.00
_cell.angle_beta   90.00
_cell.angle_gamma   90.00
#
_symmetry.space_group_name_H-M   'P 1'
#
loop_
_entity.id
_entity.type
_entity.pdbx_description
1 polymer ?
#
loop_
_entity_poly.entity_id
_entity_poly.type
_entity_poly.pdbx_seq_one_letter_code
_entity_poly.pdbx_strand_id
1 'polypeptide(L)' 'MSGQNIPENDKEEEIAELRSLGVDPKRKTGLDDKKELKELADIIKQSMLQDYKTAYSKKGSKFEQEAGSAAE' A
#
# COMPACT_ATOMS: atom_id res chain seq x y z
N MET A 1 15.72 24.51 4.73
CA MET A 1 14.34 24.15 4.35
C MET A 1 13.58 23.90 5.64
N SER A 2 12.87 24.91 6.14
CA SER A 2 12.14 24.81 7.40
C SER A 2 10.87 24.00 7.17
N GLY A 3 10.76 22.85 7.82
CA GLY A 3 9.49 22.13 7.90
C GLY A 3 8.46 23.02 8.57
N GLN A 4 7.32 23.22 7.91
CA GLN A 4 6.19 23.94 8.48
C GLN A 4 5.65 23.14 9.68
N ASN A 5 5.78 23.69 10.88
CA ASN A 5 5.03 23.25 12.05
C ASN A 5 3.58 23.71 11.86
N ILE A 6 2.70 22.80 11.46
CA ILE A 6 1.26 23.05 11.43
C ILE A 6 0.80 23.10 12.90
N PRO A 7 0.19 24.21 13.36
CA PRO A 7 -0.28 24.34 14.74
C PRO A 7 -1.35 23.28 15.04
N GLU A 8 -1.33 22.72 16.26
CA GLU A 8 -2.22 21.63 16.67
C GLU A 8 -3.72 21.98 16.55
N ASN A 9 -4.08 23.27 16.59
CA ASN A 9 -5.45 23.77 16.39
C ASN A 9 -6.06 23.40 15.03
N ASP A 10 -5.27 23.40 13.95
CA ASP A 10 -5.79 23.16 12.59
C ASP A 10 -6.24 21.70 12.41
N LYS A 11 -5.74 20.78 13.26
CA LYS A 11 -6.07 19.34 13.20
C LYS A 11 -7.42 19.02 13.82
N GLU A 12 -7.90 19.83 14.78
CA GLU A 12 -9.20 19.62 15.41
C GLU A 12 -10.35 20.05 14.51
N GLU A 13 -10.17 21.12 13.74
CA GLU A 13 -11.14 21.63 12.77
C GLU A 13 -11.32 20.65 11.59
N GLU A 14 -10.22 20.12 11.04
CA GLU A 14 -10.23 19.07 9.98
C GLU A 14 -11.00 17.81 10.43
N ILE A 15 -10.81 17.37 11.68
CA ILE A 15 -11.52 16.21 12.23
C ILE A 15 -13.01 16.51 12.42
N ALA A 16 -13.36 17.73 12.84
CA ALA A 16 -14.75 18.15 13.02
C ALA A 16 -15.51 18.20 11.69
N GLU A 17 -14.88 18.73 10.63
CA GLU A 17 -15.46 18.75 9.28
C GLU A 17 -15.73 17.34 8.75
N LEU A 18 -14.75 16.44 8.87
CA LEU A 18 -14.90 15.05 8.43
C LEU A 18 -16.03 14.33 9.17
N ARG A 19 -16.16 14.57 10.48
CA ARG A 19 -17.26 14.03 11.29
C ARG A 19 -18.63 14.56 10.89
N SER A 20 -18.71 15.85 10.52
CA SER A 20 -19.93 16.44 9.96
C SER A 20 -20.38 15.74 8.67
N LEU A 21 -19.42 15.26 7.88
CA LEU A 21 -19.67 14.48 6.66
C LEU A 21 -19.99 13.00 6.93
N GLY A 22 -20.13 12.59 8.20
CA GLY A 22 -20.38 11.21 8.60
C GLY A 22 -19.16 10.29 8.46
N VAL A 23 -17.99 10.85 8.20
CA VAL A 23 -16.72 10.11 8.20
C VAL A 23 -16.16 10.22 9.61
N ASP A 24 -15.91 9.10 10.29
CA ASP A 24 -15.16 9.12 11.54
C ASP A 24 -13.68 8.85 11.22
N PRO A 25 -12.88 9.90 10.94
CA PRO A 25 -11.47 9.71 10.71
C PRO A 25 -10.89 9.14 12.00
N LYS A 26 -10.24 7.98 11.89
CA LYS A 26 -9.34 7.54 12.95
C LYS A 26 -8.43 8.72 13.25
N ARG A 27 -8.30 9.08 14.53
CA ARG A 27 -7.27 10.04 14.96
C ARG A 27 -6.00 9.67 14.22
N LYS A 28 -5.23 10.65 13.73
CA LYS A 28 -3.84 10.43 13.31
C LYS A 28 -3.04 10.03 14.57
N THR A 29 -3.36 8.89 15.19
CA THR A 29 -2.44 8.15 16.03
C THR A 29 -1.40 7.69 15.04
N GLY A 30 -0.20 8.24 15.18
CA GLY A 30 0.81 8.18 14.13
C GLY A 30 0.86 6.81 13.50
N LEU A 31 0.60 6.76 12.19
CA LEU A 31 1.25 5.80 11.30
C LEU A 31 2.78 6.10 11.26
N ASP A 32 3.34 6.45 12.42
CA ASP A 32 4.71 6.82 12.77
C ASP A 32 5.32 5.72 13.64
N ASP A 33 4.54 4.72 14.07
CA ASP A 33 5.10 3.58 14.78
C ASP A 33 5.91 2.77 13.76
N LYS A 34 7.24 2.85 13.88
CA LYS A 34 8.21 2.19 12.99
C LYS A 34 7.89 0.71 12.79
N LYS A 35 7.23 0.09 13.78
CA LYS A 35 6.74 -1.28 13.72
C LYS A 35 5.64 -1.46 12.68
N GLU A 36 4.60 -0.64 12.69
CA GLU A 36 3.48 -0.71 11.74
C GLU A 36 3.95 -0.46 10.31
N LEU A 37 4.82 0.54 10.12
CA LEU A 37 5.44 0.82 8.81
C LEU A 37 6.30 -0.34 8.31
N LYS A 38 7.05 -0.98 9.21
CA LYS A 38 7.84 -2.17 8.87
C LYS A 38 6.95 -3.35 8.51
N GLU A 39 5.89 -3.60 9.28
CA GLU A 39 4.92 -4.66 9.00
C GLU A 39 4.26 -4.45 7.64
N LEU A 40 3.84 -3.22 7.32
CA LEU A 40 3.29 -2.88 6.00
C LEU A 40 4.31 -3.12 4.88
N ALA A 41 5.56 -2.65 5.06
CA ALA A 41 6.62 -2.86 4.07
C ALA A 41 6.92 -4.35 3.83
N ASP A 42 6.89 -5.17 4.89
CA ASP A 42 7.13 -6.60 4.78
C ASP A 42 5.97 -7.33 4.10
N ILE A 43 4.71 -6.93 4.36
CA ILE A 43 3.53 -7.43 3.63
C ILE A 43 3.66 -7.15 2.12
N ILE A 44 4.02 -5.91 1.76
CA ILE A 44 4.17 -5.52 0.34
C ILE A 44 5.28 -6.35 -0.32
N LYS A 45 6.45 -6.49 0.31
CA LYS A 45 7.55 -7.31 -0.22
C LYS A 45 7.14 -8.77 -0.43
N GLN A 46 6.41 -9.35 0.52
CA GLN A 46 5.94 -10.73 0.42
C GLN A 46 4.97 -10.92 -0.75
N SER A 47 4.01 -10.01 -0.92
CA SER A 47 3.07 -10.03 -2.05
C SER A 47 3.82 -9.94 -3.39
N MET A 48 4.72 -8.97 -3.53
CA MET A 48 5.49 -8.78 -4.76
C MET A 48 6.37 -9.99 -5.07
N LEU A 49 6.99 -10.60 -4.05
CA LEU A 49 7.78 -11.82 -4.22
C LEU A 49 6.91 -13.01 -4.63
N GLN A 50 5.69 -13.12 -4.10
CA GLN A 50 4.73 -14.15 -4.52
C GLN A 50 4.32 -13.96 -5.97
N ASP A 51 4.04 -12.73 -6.40
CA ASP A 51 3.66 -12.42 -7.78
C ASP A 51 4.81 -12.73 -8.75
N TYR A 52 6.03 -12.32 -8.40
CA TYR A 52 7.24 -12.66 -9.14
C TYR A 52 7.43 -14.18 -9.27
N LYS A 53 7.34 -14.91 -8.15
CA LYS A 53 7.43 -16.37 -8.17
C LYS A 53 6.34 -16.97 -9.04
N THR A 54 5.13 -16.44 -9.01
CA THR A 54 4.02 -16.94 -9.81
C THR A 54 4.30 -16.76 -11.30
N ALA A 55 4.70 -15.54 -11.71
CA ALA A 55 5.00 -15.19 -13.09
C ALA A 55 6.13 -16.04 -13.70
N TYR A 56 7.18 -16.33 -12.92
CA TYR A 56 8.36 -17.07 -13.39
C TYR A 56 8.43 -18.52 -12.89
N SER A 57 7.42 -19.01 -12.18
CA SER A 57 7.34 -20.43 -11.84
C SER A 57 7.06 -21.26 -13.08
N LYS A 58 7.42 -22.55 -13.05
CA LYS A 58 7.06 -23.55 -14.07
C LYS A 58 5.56 -23.61 -14.41
N LYS A 59 4.68 -23.05 -13.55
CA LYS A 59 3.24 -22.88 -13.84
C LYS A 59 2.96 -21.74 -14.83
N GLY A 60 3.75 -20.67 -14.84
CA GLY A 60 3.70 -19.60 -15.85
C GLY A 60 4.29 -20.02 -17.20
N SER A 61 5.31 -20.88 -17.18
CA SER A 61 5.95 -21.45 -18.39
C SER A 61 5.04 -22.39 -19.19
N LYS A 62 3.91 -22.82 -18.63
CA LYS A 62 2.97 -23.71 -19.31
C LYS A 62 2.24 -23.04 -20.48
N PHE A 63 2.37 -21.71 -20.63
CA PHE A 63 1.83 -20.94 -21.74
C PHE A 63 2.87 -20.58 -22.82
N GLU A 64 4.15 -20.92 -22.65
CA GLU A 64 5.14 -20.71 -23.73
C GLU A 64 4.91 -21.64 -24.93
N GLN A 65 4.26 -22.79 -24.73
CA GLN A 65 4.00 -23.75 -25.81
C GLN A 65 2.83 -23.34 -26.71
N GLU A 66 1.91 -22.49 -26.26
CA GLU A 66 0.80 -21.97 -27.08
C GLU A 66 1.25 -20.80 -27.98
N ALA A 67 2.23 -19.99 -27.55
CA ALA A 67 2.76 -18.90 -28.36
C ALA A 67 3.64 -19.37 -29.53
N GLY A 68 4.28 -20.54 -29.40
CA GLY A 68 5.06 -21.15 -30.49
C GLY A 68 4.22 -21.86 -31.55
N SER A 69 2.95 -22.15 -31.28
CA SER A 69 2.08 -22.95 -32.16
C SER A 69 1.16 -22.10 -33.06
N ALA A 70 1.11 -20.77 -32.86
CA ALA A 70 0.31 -19.83 -33.65
C ALA A 70 1.10 -19.18 -34.81
N ALA A 71 2.33 -19.63 -35.05
CA ALA A 71 3.25 -19.09 -36.05
C ALA A 71 3.59 -20.11 -37.17
N GLU A 72 2.89 -21.24 -37.26
CA GLU A 72 3.01 -22.20 -38.37
C GLU A 72 1.73 -22.26 -39.22
#